data_AF-A0A0V8CZJ4-F1
#
_entry.id   AF-A0A0V8CZJ4-F1
#
_cell.length_a   1.000
_cell.length_b   1.000
_cell.length_c   1.000
_cell.angle_alpha   90.00
_cell.angle_beta   90.00
_cell.angle_gamma   90.00
#
_symmetry.space_group_name_H-M   'P 1'
#
loop_
_entity.id
_entity.type
_entity.pdbx_description
1 polymer ?
#
loop_
_entity_poly.entity_id
_entity_poly.type
_entity_poly.pdbx_seq_one_letter_code
_entity_poly.pdbx_strand_id
1 'polypeptide(L)'
;MSYEKQTWNKYDELKTEEENIENGAVVTDNRMNHMETGIGDNDANLASHLADENNPHKVTAAQVGLDKVDNVKQASKVEFDSHTSDISNPHKVTATQIGLDKVDNIQQAAKADFDSHVNNKANPHSVTASQVGAYSKAESDSKLTDLSNKVIANKGNLASGTDLDNVIDIGTYRIGGLTGGTDIINVPSERSGTTIYAYLTVSGTTTSVVQELIVYDSKTVSQIYSRSRSGSTPTFSPWSKTVMADDSGKVTVTGTLEMGKTATLTQSTGFGRTAIFTRVGNLVTVYSESRHTTAPPNGWNREVATLPVGWRPIGNFCLWQHDLSNSTKFSWLEVHSSGQVDLYASGGIAISDYMLSASCVYITKDPFPES
;
A
#
# COMPACT_ATOMS: atom_id res chain seq x y z
N MET A 1 83.42 -67.64 99.42
CA MET A 1 83.62 -67.91 100.86
C MET A 1 83.72 -69.41 101.04
N SER A 2 84.75 -69.87 101.76
CA SER A 2 85.06 -71.29 101.94
C SER A 2 84.00 -71.99 102.80
N TYR A 3 83.49 -73.09 102.28
CA TYR A 3 82.56 -74.01 102.92
C TYR A 3 83.30 -74.80 104.00
N GLU A 4 82.84 -74.78 105.26
CA GLU A 4 83.32 -75.74 106.26
C GLU A 4 82.55 -77.05 106.10
N LYS A 5 83.30 -78.11 105.77
CA LYS A 5 82.77 -79.43 105.41
C LYS A 5 82.39 -80.18 106.68
N GLN A 6 81.09 -80.44 106.90
CA GLN A 6 80.67 -81.38 107.94
C GLN A 6 80.56 -82.81 107.38
N THR A 7 81.20 -83.74 108.11
CA THR A 7 81.33 -85.18 107.89
C THR A 7 80.17 -85.93 108.55
N TRP A 8 79.39 -86.67 107.76
CA TRP A 8 78.30 -87.53 108.24
C TRP A 8 78.84 -88.92 108.59
N ASN A 9 78.51 -89.46 109.77
CA ASN A 9 78.91 -90.82 110.17
C ASN A 9 78.12 -91.86 109.36
N LYS A 10 78.77 -92.94 108.90
CA LYS A 10 78.15 -94.00 108.09
C LYS A 10 77.05 -94.72 108.88
N TYR A 11 75.91 -94.95 108.22
CA TYR A 11 74.86 -95.83 108.73
C TYR A 11 75.36 -97.28 108.74
N ASP A 12 75.24 -97.97 109.87
CA ASP A 12 75.68 -99.35 110.05
C ASP A 12 74.46 -100.28 110.07
N GLU A 13 74.28 -101.10 109.03
CA GLU A 13 73.13 -102.00 108.88
C GLU A 13 73.04 -103.07 109.97
N LEU A 14 74.11 -103.26 110.76
CA LEU A 14 74.16 -104.23 111.85
C LEU A 14 73.73 -103.65 113.21
N LYS A 15 73.47 -102.34 113.29
CA LYS A 15 73.04 -101.65 114.51
C LYS A 15 71.57 -101.27 114.45
N THR A 16 70.95 -101.10 115.62
CA THR A 16 69.58 -100.59 115.72
C THR A 16 69.51 -99.11 115.31
N GLU A 17 68.31 -98.67 114.92
CA GLU A 17 68.05 -97.28 114.52
C GLU A 17 68.44 -96.28 115.64
N GLU A 18 68.18 -96.62 116.90
CA GLU A 18 68.52 -95.79 118.07
C GLU A 18 70.04 -95.67 118.26
N GLU A 19 70.80 -96.76 118.06
CA GLU A 19 72.27 -96.76 118.12
C GLU A 19 72.91 -95.99 116.96
N ASN A 20 72.31 -96.06 115.77
CA ASN A 20 72.77 -95.29 114.61
C ASN A 20 72.47 -93.79 114.77
N ILE A 21 71.33 -93.42 115.37
CA ILE A 21 70.99 -92.04 115.71
C ILE A 21 71.95 -91.47 116.76
N GLU A 22 72.28 -92.23 117.80
CA GLU A 22 73.21 -91.79 118.86
C GLU A 22 74.64 -91.59 118.32
N ASN A 23 75.03 -92.36 117.31
CA ASN A 23 76.28 -92.18 116.56
C ASN A 23 76.21 -91.08 115.48
N GLY A 24 75.11 -90.34 115.36
CA GLY A 24 74.95 -89.26 114.38
C GLY A 24 74.84 -89.72 112.92
N ALA A 25 74.56 -91.01 112.68
CA ALA A 25 74.35 -91.58 111.36
C ALA A 25 72.87 -91.49 110.94
N VAL A 26 72.36 -90.26 110.78
CA VAL A 26 70.93 -89.95 110.58
C VAL A 26 70.48 -89.90 109.11
N VAL A 27 71.36 -90.23 108.16
CA VAL A 27 71.10 -90.17 106.72
C VAL A 27 71.53 -91.48 106.07
N THR A 28 70.59 -92.18 105.44
CA THR A 28 70.84 -93.45 104.74
C THR A 28 71.45 -93.22 103.35
N ASP A 29 72.18 -94.21 102.84
CA ASP A 29 72.80 -94.17 101.50
C ASP A 29 71.78 -93.87 100.39
N ASN A 30 70.54 -94.34 100.52
CA ASN A 30 69.44 -94.02 99.60
C ASN A 30 69.13 -92.52 99.52
N ARG A 31 69.20 -91.78 100.64
CA ARG A 31 68.95 -90.33 100.67
C ARG A 31 70.08 -89.55 100.02
N MET A 32 71.33 -89.99 100.21
CA MET A 32 72.50 -89.40 99.56
C MET A 32 72.47 -89.63 98.04
N ASN A 33 72.18 -90.86 97.59
CA ASN A 33 72.07 -91.19 96.17
C ASN A 33 70.96 -90.39 95.48
N HIS A 34 69.83 -90.15 96.16
CA HIS A 34 68.75 -89.32 95.62
C HIS A 34 69.19 -87.86 95.44
N MET A 35 69.95 -87.30 96.37
CA MET A 35 70.50 -85.94 96.24
C MET A 35 71.56 -85.84 95.15
N GLU A 36 72.47 -86.81 95.05
CA GLU A 36 73.49 -86.84 93.97
C GLU A 36 72.83 -86.96 92.59
N THR A 37 71.80 -87.80 92.47
CA THR A 37 71.02 -87.91 91.23
C THR A 37 70.32 -86.59 90.89
N GLY A 38 69.66 -85.96 91.87
CA GLY A 38 68.98 -84.68 91.66
C GLY A 38 69.93 -83.52 91.31
N ILE A 39 71.16 -83.53 91.84
CA ILE A 39 72.20 -82.57 91.48
C ILE A 39 72.68 -82.84 90.04
N GLY A 40 72.94 -84.11 89.68
CA GLY A 40 73.36 -84.49 88.33
C GLY A 40 72.33 -84.14 87.25
N ASP A 41 71.05 -84.39 87.51
CA ASP A 41 69.95 -84.06 86.61
C ASP A 41 69.83 -82.53 86.39
N ASN A 42 70.02 -81.73 87.45
CA ASN A 42 69.99 -80.27 87.34
C ASN A 42 71.19 -79.72 86.56
N ASP A 43 72.40 -80.23 86.78
CA ASP A 43 73.58 -79.83 86.02
C ASP A 43 73.43 -80.16 84.53
N ALA A 44 72.88 -81.34 84.21
CA ALA A 44 72.58 -81.73 82.83
C ALA A 44 71.52 -80.82 82.20
N ASN A 45 70.43 -80.53 82.91
CA ASN A 45 69.37 -79.63 82.44
C ASN A 45 69.88 -78.20 82.22
N LEU A 46 70.70 -77.68 83.14
CA LEU A 46 71.27 -76.34 83.03
C LEU A 46 72.27 -76.26 81.88
N ALA A 47 73.13 -77.26 81.71
CA ALA A 47 74.04 -77.33 80.57
C ALA A 47 73.29 -77.40 79.24
N SER A 48 72.20 -78.17 79.17
CA SER A 48 71.32 -78.23 77.99
C SER A 48 70.66 -76.88 77.69
N HIS A 49 70.16 -76.19 78.72
CA HIS A 49 69.55 -74.88 78.53
C HIS A 49 70.57 -73.82 78.10
N LEU A 50 71.78 -73.83 78.67
CA LEU A 50 72.83 -72.86 78.32
C LEU A 50 73.31 -73.03 76.87
N ALA A 51 73.24 -74.27 76.34
CA ALA A 51 73.56 -74.60 74.96
C ALA A 51 72.41 -74.35 73.98
N ASP A 52 71.18 -74.10 74.47
CA ASP A 52 70.04 -73.82 73.61
C ASP A 52 70.07 -72.38 73.09
N GLU A 53 70.59 -72.23 71.88
CA GLU A 53 70.63 -70.97 71.13
C GLU A 53 69.40 -70.78 70.23
N ASN A 54 68.37 -71.62 70.38
CA ASN A 54 67.10 -71.34 69.71
C ASN A 54 66.42 -70.13 70.35
N ASN A 55 65.50 -69.52 69.62
CA ASN A 55 64.69 -68.41 70.09
C ASN A 55 64.09 -68.77 71.47
N PRO A 56 64.49 -68.09 72.57
CA PRO A 56 64.84 -66.67 72.64
C PRO A 56 66.31 -66.24 72.52
N HIS A 57 67.30 -67.14 72.60
CA HIS A 57 68.71 -66.75 72.72
C HIS A 57 69.46 -66.79 71.38
N LYS A 58 69.36 -65.70 70.59
CA LYS A 58 69.99 -65.43 69.27
C LYS A 58 69.03 -65.54 68.06
N VAL A 59 67.96 -64.75 68.09
CA VAL A 59 66.97 -64.68 67.00
C VAL A 59 67.56 -64.09 65.71
N THR A 60 67.51 -64.85 64.62
CA THR A 60 67.91 -64.45 63.26
C THR A 60 66.71 -63.88 62.49
N ALA A 61 66.97 -63.13 61.41
CA ALA A 61 65.91 -62.59 60.54
C ALA A 61 65.00 -63.72 59.99
N ALA A 62 65.54 -64.91 59.74
CA ALA A 62 64.78 -66.08 59.34
C ALA A 62 63.82 -66.58 60.42
N GLN A 63 64.22 -66.56 61.70
CA GLN A 63 63.38 -67.00 62.82
C GLN A 63 62.13 -66.12 63.05
N VAL A 64 62.11 -64.88 62.53
CA VAL A 64 60.95 -63.97 62.58
C VAL A 64 60.30 -63.75 61.20
N GLY A 65 60.69 -64.53 60.18
CA GLY A 65 60.08 -64.46 58.84
C GLY A 65 60.43 -63.21 58.02
N LEU A 66 61.55 -62.55 58.34
CA LEU A 66 62.02 -61.33 57.66
C LEU A 66 63.26 -61.56 56.78
N ASP A 67 63.69 -62.81 56.57
CA ASP A 67 64.87 -63.17 55.78
C ASP A 67 64.75 -62.83 54.29
N LYS A 68 63.53 -62.60 53.79
CA LYS A 68 63.24 -62.24 52.40
C LYS A 68 62.76 -60.80 52.20
N VAL A 69 62.72 -59.99 53.27
CA VAL A 69 62.35 -58.58 53.15
C VAL A 69 63.59 -57.78 52.78
N ASP A 70 63.68 -57.40 51.51
CA ASP A 70 64.65 -56.39 51.07
C ASP A 70 64.31 -55.05 51.76
N ASN A 71 65.29 -54.43 52.44
CA ASN A 71 65.19 -53.03 52.84
C ASN A 71 65.32 -52.16 51.56
N VAL A 72 64.22 -52.07 50.81
CA VAL A 72 64.18 -51.37 49.53
C VAL A 72 64.65 -49.91 49.71
N LYS A 73 65.38 -49.40 48.70
CA LYS A 73 65.94 -48.03 48.61
C LYS A 73 64.86 -46.96 48.79
N GLN A 74 64.61 -46.55 50.02
CA GLN A 74 63.86 -45.34 50.31
C GLN A 74 64.64 -44.15 49.75
N ALA A 75 63.98 -43.27 48.98
CA ALA A 75 64.58 -42.01 48.56
C ALA A 75 65.13 -41.30 49.80
N SER A 76 66.36 -40.78 49.71
CA SER A 76 66.95 -39.99 50.78
C SER A 76 66.01 -38.83 51.14
N LYS A 77 66.07 -38.35 52.38
CA LYS A 77 65.30 -37.16 52.78
C LYS A 77 65.53 -35.98 51.82
N VAL A 78 66.73 -35.86 51.28
CA VAL A 78 67.08 -34.83 50.29
C VAL A 78 66.31 -35.01 48.99
N GLU A 79 66.22 -36.23 48.45
CA GLU A 79 65.45 -36.51 47.23
C GLU A 79 63.94 -36.27 47.44
N PHE A 80 63.43 -36.64 48.62
CA PHE A 80 62.03 -36.38 48.98
C PHE A 80 61.72 -34.88 49.14
N ASP A 81 62.57 -34.15 49.85
CA ASP A 81 62.42 -32.71 50.05
C ASP A 81 62.55 -31.97 48.70
N SER A 82 63.49 -32.41 47.84
CA SER A 82 63.66 -31.87 46.49
C SER A 82 62.40 -32.04 45.65
N HIS A 83 61.82 -33.25 45.63
CA HIS A 83 60.55 -33.49 44.94
C HIS A 83 59.41 -32.62 45.50
N THR A 84 59.31 -32.51 46.83
CA THR A 84 58.27 -31.70 47.48
C THR A 84 58.40 -30.21 47.16
N SER A 85 59.64 -29.72 46.97
CA SER A 85 59.93 -28.35 46.57
C SER A 85 59.81 -28.08 45.07
N ASP A 86 59.69 -29.13 44.26
CA ASP A 86 59.57 -29.00 42.81
C ASP A 86 58.17 -28.49 42.43
N ILE A 87 58.11 -27.19 42.17
CA ILE A 87 56.90 -26.50 41.69
C ILE A 87 56.87 -26.40 40.16
N SER A 88 57.80 -27.04 39.45
CA SER A 88 57.73 -27.11 37.99
C SER A 88 56.49 -27.90 37.55
N ASN A 89 56.07 -27.75 36.30
CA ASN A 89 54.95 -28.51 35.74
C ASN A 89 55.25 -30.01 35.95
N PRO A 90 54.44 -30.74 36.74
CA PRO A 90 52.98 -30.57 36.93
C PRO A 90 52.46 -29.75 38.12
N HIS A 91 53.27 -29.34 39.08
CA HIS A 91 52.77 -28.84 40.37
C HIS A 91 52.36 -27.36 40.41
N LYS A 92 52.78 -26.52 39.46
CA LYS A 92 52.39 -25.08 39.39
C LYS A 92 52.49 -24.49 37.98
N VAL A 93 51.62 -24.95 37.07
CA VAL A 93 51.62 -24.51 35.67
C VAL A 93 51.21 -23.02 35.54
N THR A 94 52.09 -22.22 34.94
CA THR A 94 51.91 -20.80 34.64
C THR A 94 51.42 -20.59 33.20
N ALA A 95 50.83 -19.42 32.90
CA ALA A 95 50.41 -19.08 31.54
C ALA A 95 51.56 -19.22 30.51
N THR A 96 52.79 -18.87 30.90
CA THR A 96 53.99 -19.05 30.08
C THR A 96 54.29 -20.53 29.80
N GLN A 97 54.12 -21.42 30.79
CA GLN A 97 54.38 -22.85 30.62
C GLN A 97 53.42 -23.54 29.63
N ILE A 98 52.24 -22.97 29.38
CA ILE A 98 51.28 -23.46 28.38
C ILE A 98 51.20 -22.56 27.14
N GLY A 99 52.14 -21.63 26.98
CA GLY A 99 52.23 -20.75 25.81
C GLY A 99 51.08 -19.75 25.67
N LEU A 100 50.36 -19.46 26.76
CA LEU A 100 49.26 -18.49 26.81
C LEU A 100 49.69 -17.13 27.36
N ASP A 101 50.96 -16.93 27.69
CA ASP A 101 51.49 -15.67 28.23
C ASP A 101 51.47 -14.50 27.24
N LYS A 102 51.39 -14.81 25.94
CA LYS A 102 51.29 -13.81 24.85
C LYS A 102 49.92 -13.76 24.20
N VAL A 103 48.97 -14.55 24.70
CA VAL A 103 47.58 -14.49 24.23
C VAL A 103 46.93 -13.32 24.95
N ASP A 104 46.89 -12.18 24.27
CA ASP A 104 46.03 -11.08 24.67
C ASP A 104 44.59 -11.60 24.63
N ASN A 105 43.87 -11.46 25.75
CA ASN A 105 42.45 -11.72 25.78
C ASN A 105 41.78 -10.57 25.01
N ILE A 106 41.72 -10.71 23.68
CA ILE A 106 41.31 -9.64 22.77
C ILE A 106 40.02 -9.04 23.30
N GLN A 107 40.06 -7.71 23.46
CA GLN A 107 39.03 -6.87 24.08
C GLN A 107 37.67 -7.09 23.42
N GLN A 108 36.94 -8.09 23.89
CA GLN A 108 35.51 -8.13 23.70
C GLN A 108 34.99 -6.87 24.38
N ALA A 109 34.34 -5.98 23.62
CA ALA A 109 33.70 -4.81 24.17
C ALA A 109 32.83 -5.25 25.36
N ALA A 110 32.79 -4.44 26.42
CA ALA A 110 32.06 -4.83 27.60
C ALA A 110 30.62 -5.16 27.22
N LYS A 111 29.94 -6.05 27.95
CA LYS A 111 28.53 -6.37 27.67
C LYS A 111 27.69 -5.08 27.53
N ALA A 112 28.01 -4.06 28.33
CA ALA A 112 27.40 -2.74 28.28
C ALA A 112 27.54 -2.05 26.91
N ASP A 113 28.71 -2.14 26.24
CA ASP A 113 28.94 -1.55 24.92
C ASP A 113 28.13 -2.28 23.84
N PHE A 114 28.03 -3.61 23.95
CA PHE A 114 27.21 -4.41 23.04
C PHE A 114 25.72 -4.11 23.24
N ASP A 115 25.27 -4.04 24.49
CA ASP A 115 23.89 -3.65 24.83
C ASP A 115 23.59 -2.23 24.32
N SER A 116 24.53 -1.29 24.46
CA SER A 116 24.42 0.08 23.95
C SER A 116 24.30 0.12 22.43
N HIS A 117 25.15 -0.64 21.72
CA HIS A 117 25.06 -0.77 20.27
C HIS A 117 23.72 -1.36 19.82
N VAL A 118 23.28 -2.47 20.42
CA VAL A 118 21.99 -3.14 20.08
C VAL A 118 20.79 -2.21 20.31
N ASN A 119 20.87 -1.38 21.35
CA ASN A 119 19.84 -0.40 21.69
C ASN A 119 19.94 0.90 20.87
N ASN A 120 21.06 1.15 20.20
CA ASN A 120 21.21 2.30 19.32
C ASN A 120 20.27 2.16 18.11
N LYS A 121 19.24 3.00 18.06
CA LYS A 121 18.28 3.12 16.94
C LYS A 121 18.53 4.36 16.09
N ALA A 122 19.71 4.96 16.19
CA ALA A 122 20.16 5.97 15.26
C ALA A 122 20.60 5.30 13.95
N ASN A 123 20.45 6.02 12.84
CA ASN A 123 20.93 5.63 11.52
C ASN A 123 22.39 5.13 11.62
N PRO A 124 22.70 3.86 11.27
CA PRO A 124 21.97 2.99 10.32
C PRO A 124 20.84 2.10 10.87
N HIS A 125 20.64 2.02 12.19
CA HIS A 125 19.57 1.20 12.76
C HIS A 125 18.25 1.96 12.80
N SER A 126 17.15 1.31 12.39
CA SER A 126 15.77 1.84 12.50
C SER A 126 15.54 3.22 11.86
N VAL A 127 16.03 3.42 10.63
CA VAL A 127 15.84 4.68 9.90
C VAL A 127 14.36 4.99 9.62
N THR A 128 13.98 6.24 9.79
CA THR A 128 12.66 6.79 9.48
C THR A 128 12.63 7.36 8.07
N ALA A 129 11.43 7.51 7.49
CA ALA A 129 11.26 8.17 6.19
C ALA A 129 11.91 9.57 6.17
N SER A 130 11.78 10.32 7.27
CA SER A 130 12.40 11.64 7.44
C SER A 130 13.93 11.58 7.37
N GLN A 131 14.57 10.58 8.01
CA GLN A 131 16.02 10.42 7.98
C GLN A 131 16.61 10.15 6.59
N VAL A 132 15.79 9.70 5.63
CA VAL A 132 16.21 9.42 4.24
C VAL A 132 15.57 10.38 3.23
N GLY A 133 14.86 11.43 3.68
CA GLY A 133 14.17 12.38 2.81
C GLY A 133 12.96 11.81 2.05
N ALA A 134 12.44 10.65 2.49
CA ALA A 134 11.22 10.06 1.94
C ALA A 134 9.97 10.68 2.59
N TYR A 135 8.86 10.68 1.84
CA TYR A 135 7.57 11.06 2.40
C TYR A 135 7.12 10.06 3.47
N SER A 136 6.47 10.56 4.51
CA SER A 136 5.70 9.71 5.41
C SER A 136 4.54 9.04 4.65
N LYS A 137 3.99 7.98 5.23
CA LYS A 137 2.79 7.34 4.69
C LYS A 137 1.65 8.35 4.53
N ALA A 138 1.42 9.18 5.54
CA ALA A 138 0.35 10.18 5.54
C ALA A 138 0.50 11.23 4.43
N GLU A 139 1.72 11.73 4.22
CA GLU A 139 2.01 12.65 3.11
C GLU A 139 1.82 11.98 1.74
N SER A 140 2.28 10.73 1.61
CA SER A 140 2.12 9.96 0.37
C SER A 140 0.64 9.75 0.03
N ASP A 141 -0.15 9.33 1.02
CA ASP A 141 -1.60 9.14 0.88
C ASP A 141 -2.28 10.47 0.50
N SER A 142 -1.94 11.57 1.19
CA SER A 142 -2.49 12.90 0.91
C SER A 142 -2.19 13.37 -0.51
N LYS A 143 -0.95 13.22 -0.99
CA LYS A 143 -0.54 13.57 -2.36
C LYS A 143 -1.25 12.70 -3.39
N LEU A 144 -1.45 11.41 -3.12
CA LEU A 144 -2.18 10.51 -4.00
C LEU A 144 -3.66 10.90 -4.12
N THR A 145 -4.30 11.27 -3.01
CA THR A 145 -5.68 11.79 -3.00
C THR A 145 -5.80 13.10 -3.76
N ASP A 146 -4.88 14.05 -3.53
CA ASP A 146 -4.86 15.33 -4.26
C ASP A 146 -4.71 15.12 -5.78
N LEU A 147 -3.81 14.23 -6.20
CA LEU A 147 -3.66 13.88 -7.61
C LEU A 147 -4.94 13.25 -8.17
N SER A 148 -5.57 12.34 -7.42
CA SER A 148 -6.82 11.68 -7.82
C SER A 148 -7.97 12.68 -8.00
N ASN A 149 -7.99 13.77 -7.24
CA ASN A 149 -8.99 14.84 -7.36
C ASN A 149 -8.70 15.82 -8.51
N LYS A 150 -7.45 15.90 -8.98
CA LYS A 150 -7.03 16.79 -10.08
C LYS A 150 -7.15 16.16 -11.46
N VAL A 151 -7.25 14.85 -11.54
CA VAL A 151 -7.35 14.11 -12.81
C VAL A 151 -8.76 13.60 -13.04
N ILE A 152 -9.18 13.55 -14.29
CA ILE A 152 -10.33 12.73 -14.68
C ILE A 152 -9.83 11.28 -14.71
N ALA A 153 -10.00 10.57 -13.58
CA ALA A 153 -9.53 9.20 -13.44
C ALA A 153 -10.39 8.22 -14.26
N ASN A 154 -9.77 7.14 -14.75
CA ASN A 154 -10.51 6.01 -15.30
C ASN A 154 -11.22 5.27 -14.16
N LYS A 155 -12.55 5.24 -14.20
CA LYS A 155 -13.42 4.60 -13.20
C LYS A 155 -13.84 3.19 -13.58
N GLY A 156 -13.37 2.69 -14.73
CA GLY A 156 -13.64 1.33 -15.20
C GLY A 156 -14.95 1.20 -15.98
N ASN A 157 -15.50 -0.01 -15.98
CA ASN A 157 -16.71 -0.35 -16.75
C ASN A 157 -17.97 -0.13 -15.90
N LEU A 158 -19.02 0.44 -16.49
CA LEU A 158 -20.34 0.47 -15.88
C LEU A 158 -21.02 -0.91 -16.01
N ALA A 159 -21.74 -1.28 -14.95
CA ALA A 159 -22.53 -2.50 -14.91
C ALA A 159 -23.82 -2.35 -15.73
N SER A 160 -24.38 -3.47 -16.21
CA SER A 160 -25.69 -3.44 -16.87
C SER A 160 -26.76 -3.00 -15.89
N GLY A 161 -27.73 -2.22 -16.35
CA GLY A 161 -28.77 -1.59 -15.54
C GLY A 161 -28.32 -0.31 -14.83
N THR A 162 -27.07 0.15 -15.02
CA THR A 162 -26.63 1.42 -14.41
C THR A 162 -27.46 2.57 -14.97
N ASP A 163 -27.96 3.41 -14.07
CA ASP A 163 -28.65 4.66 -14.39
C ASP A 163 -27.65 5.81 -14.43
N LEU A 164 -27.52 6.47 -15.59
CA LEU A 164 -26.59 7.58 -15.76
C LEU A 164 -26.94 8.81 -14.92
N ASP A 165 -28.16 8.95 -14.42
CA ASP A 165 -28.53 10.03 -13.50
C ASP A 165 -27.81 9.90 -12.14
N ASN A 166 -27.39 8.68 -11.80
CA ASN A 166 -26.64 8.39 -10.58
C ASN A 166 -25.11 8.42 -10.79
N VAL A 167 -24.62 8.51 -12.03
CA VAL A 167 -23.19 8.54 -12.34
C VAL A 167 -22.66 9.98 -12.30
N ILE A 168 -22.43 10.47 -11.08
CA ILE A 168 -22.05 11.88 -10.83
C ILE A 168 -20.59 12.07 -10.39
N ASP A 169 -19.90 10.98 -10.08
CA ASP A 169 -18.50 11.00 -9.69
C ASP A 169 -17.63 11.40 -10.88
N ILE A 170 -16.71 12.35 -10.65
CA ILE A 170 -15.80 12.84 -11.69
C ILE A 170 -14.90 11.70 -12.15
N GLY A 171 -14.82 11.50 -13.47
CA GLY A 171 -14.03 10.43 -14.06
C GLY A 171 -14.52 10.04 -15.45
N THR A 172 -13.80 9.09 -16.06
CA THR A 172 -14.16 8.48 -17.32
C THR A 172 -14.59 7.04 -17.10
N TYR A 173 -15.72 6.68 -17.67
CA TYR A 173 -16.35 5.37 -17.57
C TYR A 173 -16.48 4.74 -18.94
N ARG A 174 -16.40 3.40 -18.99
CA ARG A 174 -16.62 2.60 -20.19
C ARG A 174 -18.01 1.97 -20.14
N ILE A 175 -18.73 2.05 -21.25
CA ILE A 175 -20.02 1.42 -21.46
C ILE A 175 -19.87 0.50 -22.68
N GLY A 176 -20.25 -0.77 -22.55
CA GLY A 176 -20.03 -1.77 -23.60
C GLY A 176 -18.55 -2.15 -23.83
N GLY A 177 -18.29 -3.47 -23.94
CA GLY A 177 -16.99 -4.11 -24.15
C GLY A 177 -17.08 -5.61 -23.87
N LEU A 178 -15.96 -6.37 -23.87
CA LEU A 178 -15.95 -7.82 -23.55
C LEU A 178 -16.54 -8.18 -22.17
N THR A 179 -16.71 -7.20 -21.28
CA THR A 179 -17.16 -7.36 -19.88
C THR A 179 -18.01 -6.20 -19.35
N GLY A 180 -18.41 -5.23 -20.19
CA GLY A 180 -19.19 -4.05 -19.76
C GLY A 180 -20.70 -4.28 -19.95
N GLY A 181 -21.52 -3.68 -19.08
CA GLY A 181 -22.97 -3.67 -19.28
C GLY A 181 -23.34 -2.92 -20.56
N THR A 182 -24.33 -3.44 -21.29
CA THR A 182 -24.83 -2.86 -22.54
C THR A 182 -26.14 -2.12 -22.35
N ASP A 183 -26.87 -2.43 -21.28
CA ASP A 183 -28.21 -1.92 -21.03
C ASP A 183 -28.10 -0.82 -19.99
N ILE A 184 -27.92 0.41 -20.44
CA ILE A 184 -27.77 1.59 -19.58
C ILE A 184 -29.05 2.41 -19.60
N ILE A 185 -29.45 2.93 -18.44
CA ILE A 185 -30.68 3.71 -18.26
C ILE A 185 -30.36 5.21 -18.32
N ASN A 186 -31.33 6.03 -18.73
CA ASN A 186 -31.19 7.48 -18.88
C ASN A 186 -30.10 7.90 -19.88
N VAL A 187 -29.98 7.14 -20.96
CA VAL A 187 -29.20 7.46 -22.17
C VAL A 187 -29.97 8.43 -23.09
N PRO A 188 -29.33 9.01 -24.14
CA PRO A 188 -30.05 9.77 -25.15
C PRO A 188 -31.27 9.01 -25.69
N SER A 189 -32.39 9.70 -25.92
CA SER A 189 -33.68 9.06 -26.25
C SER A 189 -33.60 8.13 -27.48
N GLU A 190 -32.85 8.53 -28.50
CA GLU A 190 -32.61 7.73 -29.71
C GLU A 190 -31.74 6.47 -29.49
N ARG A 191 -31.14 6.32 -28.31
CA ARG A 191 -30.35 5.15 -27.89
C ARG A 191 -31.07 4.32 -26.82
N SER A 192 -32.22 4.78 -26.32
CA SER A 192 -32.97 4.08 -25.28
C SER A 192 -33.38 2.68 -25.78
N GLY A 193 -33.12 1.65 -24.96
CA GLY A 193 -33.42 0.25 -25.31
C GLY A 193 -32.44 -0.37 -26.32
N THR A 194 -31.32 0.28 -26.62
CA THR A 194 -30.27 -0.26 -27.50
C THR A 194 -29.00 -0.58 -26.73
N THR A 195 -28.25 -1.58 -27.20
CA THR A 195 -26.88 -1.81 -26.76
C THR A 195 -25.99 -0.67 -27.23
N ILE A 196 -25.30 -0.02 -26.29
CA ILE A 196 -24.36 1.07 -26.60
C ILE A 196 -22.92 0.69 -26.24
N TYR A 197 -21.99 1.09 -27.10
CA TYR A 197 -20.56 1.09 -26.84
C TYR A 197 -20.10 2.55 -26.76
N ALA A 198 -19.64 2.99 -25.60
CA ALA A 198 -19.37 4.40 -25.36
C ALA A 198 -18.32 4.65 -24.27
N TYR A 199 -17.75 5.85 -24.30
CA TYR A 199 -17.15 6.45 -23.11
C TYR A 199 -18.08 7.51 -22.55
N LEU A 200 -18.25 7.51 -21.23
CA LEU A 200 -18.88 8.59 -20.50
C LEU A 200 -17.80 9.33 -19.72
N THR A 201 -17.66 10.62 -19.96
CA THR A 201 -16.83 11.52 -19.16
C THR A 201 -17.73 12.36 -18.27
N VAL A 202 -17.43 12.35 -16.97
CA VAL A 202 -18.12 13.13 -15.95
C VAL A 202 -17.15 14.15 -15.39
N SER A 203 -17.53 15.43 -15.41
CA SER A 203 -16.70 16.54 -14.97
C SER A 203 -17.51 17.56 -14.15
N GLY A 204 -16.82 18.43 -13.42
CA GLY A 204 -17.43 19.47 -12.59
C GLY A 204 -17.21 19.25 -11.10
N THR A 205 -18.27 19.36 -10.31
CA THR A 205 -18.32 19.12 -8.86
C THR A 205 -19.51 18.23 -8.52
N THR A 206 -19.63 17.75 -7.28
CA THR A 206 -20.76 16.93 -6.85
C THR A 206 -22.13 17.63 -6.98
N THR A 207 -22.15 18.97 -6.98
CA THR A 207 -23.38 19.79 -7.12
C THR A 207 -23.59 20.33 -8.52
N SER A 208 -22.55 20.36 -9.36
CA SER A 208 -22.62 20.85 -10.74
C SER A 208 -21.85 19.91 -11.65
N VAL A 209 -22.58 19.04 -12.36
CA VAL A 209 -22.00 17.95 -13.14
C VAL A 209 -22.29 18.16 -14.61
N VAL A 210 -21.28 17.93 -15.44
CA VAL A 210 -21.41 17.78 -16.89
C VAL A 210 -21.09 16.33 -17.24
N GLN A 211 -21.98 15.73 -18.04
CA GLN A 211 -21.76 14.43 -18.65
C GLN A 211 -21.57 14.60 -20.15
N GLU A 212 -20.50 14.02 -20.68
CA GLU A 212 -20.25 13.87 -22.10
C GLU A 212 -20.19 12.39 -22.45
N LEU A 213 -21.06 11.94 -23.36
CA LEU A 213 -21.17 10.57 -23.79
C LEU A 213 -20.74 10.48 -25.26
N ILE A 214 -19.64 9.77 -25.51
CA ILE A 214 -19.14 9.50 -26.86
C ILE A 214 -19.53 8.07 -27.21
N VAL A 215 -20.52 7.93 -28.09
CA VAL A 215 -21.02 6.63 -28.54
C VAL A 215 -20.35 6.25 -29.85
N TYR A 216 -19.73 5.07 -29.85
CA TYR A 216 -19.20 4.43 -31.04
C TYR A 216 -20.28 3.55 -31.64
N ASP A 217 -20.71 3.89 -32.84
CA ASP A 217 -21.51 2.99 -33.66
C ASP A 217 -20.69 2.56 -34.89
N SER A 218 -21.22 1.61 -35.66
CA SER A 218 -20.60 1.14 -36.90
C SER A 218 -20.67 2.17 -38.04
N LYS A 219 -21.19 3.38 -37.78
CA LYS A 219 -21.21 4.47 -38.77
C LYS A 219 -19.86 5.20 -38.73
N THR A 220 -19.59 5.96 -39.78
CA THR A 220 -18.27 6.55 -40.05
C THR A 220 -17.81 7.59 -39.02
N VAL A 221 -18.70 8.08 -38.15
CA VAL A 221 -18.40 9.14 -37.17
C VAL A 221 -19.04 8.80 -35.82
N SER A 222 -18.27 8.88 -34.74
CA SER A 222 -18.77 8.75 -33.37
C SER A 222 -19.78 9.84 -33.05
N GLN A 223 -20.82 9.49 -32.29
CA GLN A 223 -21.85 10.44 -31.90
C GLN A 223 -21.60 10.93 -30.49
N ILE A 224 -21.51 12.24 -30.32
CA ILE A 224 -21.22 12.88 -29.04
C ILE A 224 -22.51 13.48 -28.50
N TYR A 225 -22.79 13.21 -27.24
CA TYR A 225 -23.91 13.76 -26.51
C TYR A 225 -23.42 14.44 -25.24
N SER A 226 -24.10 15.48 -24.81
CA SER A 226 -23.79 16.17 -23.56
C SER A 226 -25.05 16.54 -22.80
N ARG A 227 -24.97 16.54 -21.48
CA ARG A 227 -25.99 17.11 -20.58
C ARG A 227 -25.33 17.63 -19.32
N SER A 228 -26.06 18.45 -18.57
CA SER A 228 -25.57 19.01 -17.32
C SER A 228 -26.66 19.10 -16.26
N ARG A 229 -26.24 19.09 -14.99
CA ARG A 229 -27.08 19.44 -13.84
C ARG A 229 -26.36 20.44 -12.97
N SER A 230 -27.10 21.36 -12.36
CA SER A 230 -26.56 22.37 -11.43
C SER A 230 -27.64 22.85 -10.46
N GLY A 231 -27.23 23.44 -9.34
CA GLY A 231 -28.14 24.05 -8.36
C GLY A 231 -28.37 23.21 -7.10
N SER A 232 -29.27 23.67 -6.24
CA SER A 232 -29.55 23.06 -4.92
C SER A 232 -30.33 21.75 -5.00
N THR A 233 -31.15 21.57 -6.04
CA THR A 233 -31.87 20.34 -6.34
C THR A 233 -31.55 19.94 -7.79
N PRO A 234 -30.34 19.42 -8.04
CA PRO A 234 -29.81 19.31 -9.39
C PRO A 234 -30.51 18.18 -10.16
N THR A 235 -31.26 18.55 -11.21
CA THR A 235 -31.79 17.64 -12.23
C THR A 235 -30.98 17.76 -13.51
N PHE A 236 -30.78 16.65 -14.22
CA PHE A 236 -30.11 16.67 -15.51
C PHE A 236 -30.98 17.34 -16.57
N SER A 237 -30.35 18.18 -17.39
CA SER A 237 -30.94 18.61 -18.65
C SER A 237 -31.19 17.39 -19.55
N PRO A 238 -32.10 17.50 -20.54
CA PRO A 238 -32.14 16.55 -21.63
C PRO A 238 -30.77 16.40 -22.29
N TRP A 239 -30.51 15.23 -22.85
CA TRP A 239 -29.33 15.00 -23.68
C TRP A 239 -29.39 15.87 -24.93
N SER A 240 -28.32 16.64 -25.15
CA SER A 240 -28.07 17.33 -26.41
C SER A 240 -27.09 16.52 -27.25
N LYS A 241 -27.29 16.46 -28.56
CA LYS A 241 -26.41 15.77 -29.51
C LYS A 241 -25.58 16.78 -30.28
N THR A 242 -24.28 16.56 -30.34
CA THR A 242 -23.38 17.40 -31.14
C THR A 242 -23.55 17.11 -32.62
N VAL A 243 -23.74 18.16 -33.41
CA VAL A 243 -23.74 18.08 -34.88
C VAL A 243 -22.32 18.37 -35.35
N MET A 244 -21.68 17.36 -35.94
CA MET A 244 -20.33 17.49 -36.51
C MET A 244 -20.44 17.92 -37.97
N ALA A 245 -19.59 18.85 -38.39
CA ALA A 245 -19.41 19.18 -39.79
C ALA A 245 -18.62 18.08 -40.52
N ASP A 246 -18.66 18.07 -41.85
CA ASP A 246 -17.73 17.27 -42.65
C ASP A 246 -16.29 17.83 -42.60
N ASP A 247 -15.34 17.15 -43.25
CA ASP A 247 -13.92 17.55 -43.30
C ASP A 247 -13.70 18.96 -43.88
N SER A 248 -14.68 19.51 -44.61
CA SER A 248 -14.64 20.87 -45.15
C SER A 248 -15.25 21.92 -44.21
N GLY A 249 -15.77 21.51 -43.05
CA GLY A 249 -16.50 22.37 -42.12
C GLY A 249 -17.95 22.61 -42.53
N LYS A 250 -18.47 21.88 -43.52
CA LYS A 250 -19.84 22.04 -44.01
C LYS A 250 -20.81 21.20 -43.17
N VAL A 251 -21.96 21.80 -42.85
CA VAL A 251 -23.10 21.13 -42.24
C VAL A 251 -24.18 20.96 -43.32
N THR A 252 -24.61 19.73 -43.56
CA THR A 252 -25.72 19.44 -44.49
C THR A 252 -26.98 19.12 -43.69
N VAL A 253 -28.04 19.88 -43.93
CA VAL A 253 -29.37 19.62 -43.37
C VAL A 253 -30.20 18.91 -44.42
N THR A 254 -30.54 17.65 -44.18
CA THR A 254 -31.35 16.82 -45.09
C THR A 254 -32.84 16.78 -44.74
N GLY A 255 -33.20 17.35 -43.58
CA GLY A 255 -34.57 17.47 -43.09
C GLY A 255 -35.03 18.92 -43.00
N THR A 256 -35.93 19.20 -42.08
CA THR A 256 -36.43 20.56 -41.83
C THR A 256 -35.39 21.41 -41.12
N LEU A 257 -35.13 22.61 -41.66
CA LEU A 257 -34.39 23.66 -40.98
C LEU A 257 -35.37 24.64 -40.33
N GLU A 258 -35.56 24.51 -39.02
CA GLU A 258 -36.34 25.48 -38.25
C GLU A 258 -35.51 26.76 -38.07
N MET A 259 -35.83 27.81 -38.85
CA MET A 259 -35.14 29.10 -38.77
C MET A 259 -35.55 29.94 -37.54
N GLY A 260 -36.41 29.38 -36.67
CA GLY A 260 -36.71 29.82 -35.31
C GLY A 260 -37.62 31.06 -35.23
N LYS A 261 -37.27 32.16 -35.88
CA LYS A 261 -37.97 33.43 -35.74
C LYS A 261 -38.75 33.79 -37.01
N THR A 262 -40.08 33.72 -36.89
CA THR A 262 -41.03 34.22 -37.88
C THR A 262 -41.80 35.40 -37.29
N ALA A 263 -41.91 36.48 -38.04
CA ALA A 263 -42.75 37.63 -37.69
C ALA A 263 -43.58 38.04 -38.90
N THR A 264 -44.71 38.70 -38.64
CA THR A 264 -45.57 39.29 -39.67
C THR A 264 -45.85 40.75 -39.34
N LEU A 265 -45.77 41.63 -40.34
CA LEU A 265 -46.14 43.03 -40.25
C LEU A 265 -47.14 43.35 -41.35
N THR A 266 -48.28 43.91 -40.95
CA THR A 266 -49.20 44.57 -41.89
C THR A 266 -48.90 46.07 -41.89
N GLN A 267 -48.37 46.57 -43.00
CA GLN A 267 -47.93 47.96 -43.13
C GLN A 267 -48.75 48.69 -44.19
N SER A 268 -49.13 49.94 -43.92
CA SER A 268 -49.71 50.84 -44.93
C SER A 268 -48.77 51.04 -46.11
N THR A 269 -49.30 51.01 -47.33
CA THR A 269 -48.57 51.30 -48.57
C THR A 269 -49.11 52.55 -49.27
N GLY A 270 -49.83 53.39 -48.51
CA GLY A 270 -50.45 54.61 -48.99
C GLY A 270 -51.88 54.41 -49.48
N PHE A 271 -52.63 55.52 -49.51
CA PHE A 271 -53.96 55.57 -50.14
C PHE A 271 -54.94 54.50 -49.63
N GLY A 272 -54.82 54.18 -48.33
CA GLY A 272 -55.64 53.20 -47.63
C GLY A 272 -55.38 51.73 -47.96
N ARG A 273 -54.29 51.41 -48.68
CA ARG A 273 -53.84 50.03 -48.86
C ARG A 273 -52.81 49.62 -47.83
N THR A 274 -52.71 48.32 -47.63
CA THR A 274 -51.69 47.67 -46.82
C THR A 274 -51.02 46.54 -47.59
N ALA A 275 -49.82 46.18 -47.15
CA ALA A 275 -49.11 44.98 -47.55
C ALA A 275 -48.71 44.18 -46.31
N ILE A 276 -48.69 42.86 -46.45
CA ILE A 276 -48.27 41.90 -45.45
C ILE A 276 -46.82 41.53 -45.74
N PHE A 277 -45.96 41.76 -44.76
CA PHE A 277 -44.55 41.39 -44.75
C PHE A 277 -44.39 40.22 -43.80
N THR A 278 -43.87 39.10 -44.28
CA THR A 278 -43.54 37.94 -43.45
C THR A 278 -42.03 37.77 -43.45
N ARG A 279 -41.41 37.86 -42.27
CA ARG A 279 -39.97 37.74 -42.07
C ARG A 279 -39.63 36.40 -41.45
N VAL A 280 -38.73 35.65 -42.09
CA VAL A 280 -38.12 34.41 -41.58
C VAL A 280 -36.61 34.60 -41.55
N GLY A 281 -36.04 34.73 -40.35
CA GLY A 281 -34.63 35.14 -40.21
C GLY A 281 -34.37 36.51 -40.84
N ASN A 282 -33.60 36.56 -41.92
CA ASN A 282 -33.31 37.81 -42.67
C ASN A 282 -34.06 37.92 -43.99
N LEU A 283 -34.81 36.89 -44.39
CA LEU A 283 -35.62 36.90 -45.60
C LEU A 283 -36.99 37.48 -45.27
N VAL A 284 -37.45 38.45 -46.08
CA VAL A 284 -38.80 39.00 -45.99
C VAL A 284 -39.54 38.72 -47.29
N THR A 285 -40.71 38.11 -47.20
CA THR A 285 -41.66 37.97 -48.30
C THR A 285 -42.75 39.01 -48.16
N VAL A 286 -43.10 39.71 -49.24
CA VAL A 286 -44.16 40.71 -49.23
C VAL A 286 -45.30 40.28 -50.14
N TYR A 287 -46.52 40.51 -49.68
CA TYR A 287 -47.74 40.21 -50.40
C TYR A 287 -48.83 41.23 -50.07
N SER A 288 -49.59 41.65 -51.09
CA SER A 288 -50.65 42.65 -50.96
C SER A 288 -51.76 42.35 -51.97
N GLU A 289 -52.97 42.16 -51.43
CA GLU A 289 -54.20 41.98 -52.20
C GLU A 289 -55.30 42.81 -51.56
N SER A 290 -55.57 43.97 -52.14
CA SER A 290 -56.58 44.89 -51.61
C SER A 290 -56.85 46.01 -52.59
N ARG A 291 -57.95 46.74 -52.33
CA ARG A 291 -58.32 47.96 -53.05
C ARG A 291 -57.81 49.19 -52.32
N HIS A 292 -57.61 50.26 -53.08
CA HIS A 292 -57.39 51.58 -52.51
C HIS A 292 -58.69 52.14 -51.92
N THR A 293 -58.62 52.74 -50.73
CA THR A 293 -59.76 53.51 -50.19
C THR A 293 -59.80 54.93 -50.74
N THR A 294 -58.68 55.41 -51.28
CA THR A 294 -58.55 56.68 -51.99
C THR A 294 -57.74 56.45 -53.27
N ALA A 295 -58.20 56.93 -54.42
CA ALA A 295 -57.47 56.73 -55.67
C ALA A 295 -56.10 57.43 -55.63
N PRO A 296 -54.97 56.72 -55.90
CA PRO A 296 -53.67 57.37 -56.00
C PRO A 296 -53.60 58.24 -57.26
N PRO A 297 -53.04 59.47 -57.18
CA PRO A 297 -52.71 60.27 -58.36
C PRO A 297 -51.76 59.52 -59.30
N ASN A 298 -51.97 59.65 -60.62
CA ASN A 298 -51.01 59.17 -61.62
C ASN A 298 -49.65 59.87 -61.43
N GLY A 299 -48.57 59.10 -61.53
CA GLY A 299 -47.19 59.56 -61.32
C GLY A 299 -46.63 59.12 -59.97
N TRP A 300 -45.51 59.75 -59.58
CA TRP A 300 -44.82 59.47 -58.32
C TRP A 300 -45.49 60.19 -57.14
N ASN A 301 -45.83 59.42 -56.13
CA ASN A 301 -46.33 59.85 -54.83
C ASN A 301 -45.24 59.50 -53.79
N ARG A 302 -44.64 60.52 -53.17
CA ARG A 302 -43.50 60.35 -52.26
C ARG A 302 -43.96 60.17 -50.82
N GLU A 303 -43.20 59.41 -50.05
CA GLU A 303 -43.36 59.24 -48.59
C GLU A 303 -44.76 58.77 -48.18
N VAL A 304 -45.35 57.87 -48.97
CA VAL A 304 -46.71 57.39 -48.72
C VAL A 304 -46.81 56.49 -47.49
N ALA A 305 -45.68 55.95 -47.03
CA ALA A 305 -45.54 55.22 -45.77
C ALA A 305 -44.06 55.12 -45.34
N THR A 306 -43.82 54.53 -44.16
CA THR A 306 -42.49 54.19 -43.67
C THR A 306 -42.53 52.85 -42.94
N LEU A 307 -41.63 51.94 -43.32
CA LEU A 307 -41.42 50.67 -42.63
C LEU A 307 -40.65 50.86 -41.31
N PRO A 308 -41.10 50.22 -40.22
CA PRO A 308 -40.39 50.25 -38.96
C PRO A 308 -39.04 49.53 -39.03
N VAL A 309 -38.15 49.84 -38.09
CA VAL A 309 -36.92 49.06 -37.86
C VAL A 309 -37.32 47.62 -37.58
N GLY A 310 -36.61 46.68 -38.21
CA GLY A 310 -36.93 45.25 -38.20
C GLY A 310 -37.47 44.77 -39.56
N TRP A 311 -37.76 45.69 -40.46
CA TRP A 311 -38.37 45.38 -41.75
C TRP A 311 -37.72 46.12 -42.92
N ARG A 312 -36.72 46.96 -42.68
CA ARG A 312 -36.13 47.78 -43.76
C ARG A 312 -35.22 46.92 -44.64
N PRO A 313 -35.31 47.06 -45.97
CA PRO A 313 -34.49 46.26 -46.87
C PRO A 313 -33.02 46.71 -46.85
N ILE A 314 -32.09 45.80 -47.16
CA ILE A 314 -30.65 46.13 -47.21
C ILE A 314 -30.29 47.15 -48.31
N GLY A 315 -31.07 47.15 -49.39
CA GLY A 315 -31.02 48.12 -50.48
C GLY A 315 -32.44 48.39 -50.99
N ASN A 316 -32.61 49.39 -51.84
CA ASN A 316 -33.93 49.73 -52.36
C ASN A 316 -34.52 48.53 -53.11
N PHE A 317 -35.80 48.23 -52.88
CA PHE A 317 -36.52 47.24 -53.67
C PHE A 317 -37.84 47.81 -54.17
N CYS A 318 -38.32 47.25 -55.27
CA CYS A 318 -39.56 47.65 -55.91
C CYS A 318 -40.56 46.49 -55.87
N LEU A 319 -41.79 46.76 -55.44
CA LEU A 319 -42.92 45.84 -55.54
C LEU A 319 -43.89 46.32 -56.60
N TRP A 320 -44.02 45.56 -57.69
CA TRP A 320 -44.98 45.84 -58.74
C TRP A 320 -46.36 45.27 -58.42
N GLN A 321 -47.38 46.06 -58.74
CA GLN A 321 -48.77 45.74 -58.49
C GLN A 321 -49.62 46.15 -59.69
N HIS A 322 -50.69 45.42 -59.99
CA HIS A 322 -51.61 45.75 -61.08
C HIS A 322 -53.04 45.38 -60.72
N ASP A 323 -54.00 46.00 -61.40
CA ASP A 323 -55.39 45.60 -61.27
C ASP A 323 -55.62 44.21 -61.88
N LEU A 324 -56.35 43.33 -61.17
CA LEU A 324 -56.63 41.98 -61.64
C LEU A 324 -57.37 41.93 -63.00
N SER A 325 -58.21 42.92 -63.27
CA SER A 325 -59.05 42.96 -64.47
C SER A 325 -58.42 43.74 -65.62
N ASN A 326 -57.45 44.61 -65.33
CA ASN A 326 -56.80 45.47 -66.31
C ASN A 326 -55.35 45.79 -65.94
N SER A 327 -54.41 45.07 -66.54
CA SER A 327 -52.97 45.24 -66.31
C SER A 327 -52.39 46.60 -66.72
N THR A 328 -53.13 47.41 -67.49
CA THR A 328 -52.70 48.78 -67.83
C THR A 328 -52.79 49.74 -66.65
N LYS A 329 -53.55 49.35 -65.60
CA LYS A 329 -53.60 50.03 -64.31
C LYS A 329 -52.63 49.35 -63.37
N PHE A 330 -51.54 50.04 -63.02
CA PHE A 330 -50.46 49.45 -62.24
C PHE A 330 -49.79 50.46 -61.32
N SER A 331 -49.14 49.94 -60.28
CA SER A 331 -48.31 50.72 -59.36
C SER A 331 -46.99 50.05 -59.04
N TRP A 332 -46.00 50.86 -58.67
CA TRP A 332 -44.74 50.41 -58.07
C TRP A 332 -44.65 50.97 -56.66
N LEU A 333 -44.39 50.10 -55.68
CA LEU A 333 -43.96 50.53 -54.36
C LEU A 333 -42.44 50.46 -54.31
N GLU A 334 -41.79 51.62 -54.29
CA GLU A 334 -40.35 51.70 -54.07
C GLU A 334 -40.11 51.83 -52.57
N VAL A 335 -39.50 50.81 -51.99
CA VAL A 335 -39.16 50.77 -50.58
C VAL A 335 -37.66 50.97 -50.45
N HIS A 336 -37.28 52.10 -49.86
CA HIS A 336 -35.89 52.48 -49.67
C HIS A 336 -35.28 51.75 -48.46
N SER A 337 -33.94 51.68 -48.43
CA SER A 337 -33.22 51.11 -47.27
C SER A 337 -33.44 51.88 -45.97
N SER A 338 -33.95 53.12 -46.03
CA SER A 338 -34.38 53.90 -44.86
C SER A 338 -35.72 53.42 -44.28
N GLY A 339 -36.45 52.59 -45.02
CA GLY A 339 -37.84 52.20 -44.72
C GLY A 339 -38.88 53.10 -45.39
N GLN A 340 -38.49 54.24 -45.96
CA GLN A 340 -39.43 55.09 -46.70
C GLN A 340 -40.06 54.32 -47.87
N VAL A 341 -41.36 54.51 -48.07
CA VAL A 341 -42.12 53.91 -49.17
C VAL A 341 -42.65 55.01 -50.06
N ASP A 342 -42.30 54.94 -51.34
CA ASP A 342 -42.85 55.77 -52.41
C ASP A 342 -43.76 54.92 -53.31
N LEU A 343 -44.79 55.53 -53.90
CA LEU A 343 -45.73 54.86 -54.79
C LEU A 343 -45.79 55.56 -56.15
N TYR A 344 -45.41 54.87 -57.21
CA TYR A 344 -45.73 55.28 -58.58
C TYR A 344 -47.06 54.64 -58.99
N ALA A 345 -48.00 55.42 -59.55
CA ALA A 345 -49.25 54.91 -60.10
C ALA A 345 -49.42 55.29 -61.58
N SER A 346 -50.04 54.41 -62.36
CA SER A 346 -50.32 54.62 -63.78
C SER A 346 -51.64 53.97 -64.19
N GLY A 347 -52.25 54.49 -65.26
CA GLY A 347 -53.48 53.97 -65.84
C GLY A 347 -54.77 54.46 -65.18
N GLY A 348 -54.70 55.38 -64.21
CA GLY A 348 -55.88 55.92 -63.53
C GLY A 348 -56.53 54.89 -62.61
N ILE A 349 -55.80 54.46 -61.58
CA ILE A 349 -56.28 53.51 -60.57
C ILE A 349 -57.44 54.15 -59.79
N ALA A 350 -58.60 53.49 -59.81
CA ALA A 350 -59.80 53.86 -59.07
C ALA A 350 -59.96 52.98 -57.81
N ILE A 351 -60.79 53.42 -56.87
CA ILE A 351 -61.09 52.68 -55.65
C ILE A 351 -61.80 51.33 -55.88
N SER A 352 -62.39 51.14 -57.07
CA SER A 352 -63.01 49.87 -57.48
C SER A 352 -61.99 48.84 -57.97
N ASP A 353 -60.80 49.29 -58.38
CA ASP A 353 -59.76 48.43 -58.95
C ASP A 353 -59.11 47.61 -57.83
N TYR A 354 -58.98 46.31 -58.08
CA TYR A 354 -58.40 45.37 -57.14
C TYR A 354 -56.94 45.14 -57.51
N MET A 355 -56.06 45.72 -56.70
CA MET A 355 -54.62 45.69 -56.97
C MET A 355 -54.01 44.43 -56.34
N LEU A 356 -53.41 43.60 -57.19
CA LEU A 356 -52.64 42.41 -56.85
C LEU A 356 -51.15 42.73 -56.93
N SER A 357 -50.37 42.34 -55.92
CA SER A 357 -48.91 42.33 -56.01
C SER A 357 -48.38 40.91 -56.20
N ALA A 358 -47.46 40.71 -57.15
CA ALA A 358 -46.69 39.48 -57.19
C ALA A 358 -45.86 39.36 -55.90
N SER A 359 -45.74 38.15 -55.34
CA SER A 359 -44.90 37.93 -54.15
C SER A 359 -43.47 38.35 -54.46
N CYS A 360 -42.95 39.32 -53.70
CA CYS A 360 -41.56 39.75 -53.80
C CYS A 360 -40.80 39.36 -52.54
N VAL A 361 -39.48 39.26 -52.69
CA VAL A 361 -38.58 38.92 -51.58
C VAL A 361 -37.47 39.94 -51.49
N TYR A 362 -37.07 40.27 -50.26
CA TYR A 362 -35.86 41.04 -50.00
C TYR A 362 -35.17 40.55 -48.74
N ILE A 363 -33.91 40.96 -48.59
CA ILE A 363 -33.12 40.69 -47.39
C ILE A 363 -33.08 41.95 -46.53
N THR A 364 -33.33 41.79 -45.24
CA THR A 364 -33.12 42.84 -44.23
C THR A 364 -31.88 42.53 -43.39
N LYS A 365 -31.21 43.60 -42.95
CA LYS A 365 -30.13 43.54 -41.95
C LYS A 365 -30.55 44.11 -40.60
N ASP A 366 -31.80 44.56 -40.48
CA ASP A 366 -32.30 45.10 -39.24
C ASP A 366 -32.33 44.01 -38.17
N PRO A 367 -32.16 44.35 -36.87
CA PRO A 367 -32.46 43.43 -35.78
C PRO A 367 -33.83 42.77 -35.97
N PHE A 368 -33.99 41.53 -35.54
CA PHE A 368 -35.30 40.88 -35.61
C PHE A 368 -36.30 41.69 -34.76
N PRO A 369 -37.51 42.03 -35.26
CA PRO A 369 -38.48 42.79 -34.49
C PRO A 369 -38.78 42.07 -33.17
N GLU A 370 -38.68 42.79 -32.05
CA GLU A 370 -39.07 42.25 -30.75
C GLU A 370 -40.58 41.97 -30.76
N SER A 371 -40.96 40.82 -30.19
CA SER A 371 -42.36 40.35 -30.12
C SER A 371 -43.22 41.22 -29.22
#